data_AF-A0A8J1UQV6-F1
#
_entry.id   AF-A0A8J1UQV6-F1
#
_cell.length_a   1.000
_cell.length_b   1.000
_cell.length_c   1.000
_cell.angle_alpha   90.00
_cell.angle_beta   90.00
_cell.angle_gamma   90.00
#
_symmetry.space_group_name_H-M   'P 1'
#
loop_
_entity.id
_entity.type
_entity.pdbx_description
1 polymer ?
#
loop_
_entity_poly.entity_id
_entity_poly.type
_entity_poly.pdbx_seq_one_letter_code
_entity_poly.pdbx_strand_id
1 'polypeptide(L)'
;MTLSGPRGLSKLLVGVILVTLGLIVGLYSPYHLNDQPIKNIDTVRRIQRLNDQPIENVDTVLRAKLPNEQPIEKPSTDVQMESDQSKSSSVNLTTDVRMKSDQSNPSPVTCESRLGKRDCLNSKSCGFCINNDTSSCATGTKDGAKYNQCKTWCYKSGNGKCRLYKKLIVFGNGPSLKGFDFLKTRGVDTLGMNLAFRYWKQIDWWPTYYASFDKIVNVDHIPELTEMVENADERGMKLFFTRENIGKREPKLGSNPKIKFIETIKHDKEHQNMVTLTRKISTGSLSARLGQYLGYEKILLLGIDMNYVEHVNGSTSRKGGGLIMEETPKENPNYFFANYQRKGDVYNIPKNEAVHITAFNEILEDVKNHPEFNVEYFNGSPVSRLNKMGYKYKTFEDFMKL
;
A
#
# COMPACT_ATOMS: atom_id res chain seq x y z
N MET A 1 -97.99 -21.03 0.97
CA MET A 1 -97.64 -21.08 2.41
C MET A 1 -96.16 -21.31 2.55
N THR A 2 -95.52 -20.51 3.40
CA THR A 2 -94.09 -20.32 3.67
C THR A 2 -93.34 -21.53 4.23
N LEU A 3 -92.02 -21.58 3.95
CA LEU A 3 -90.87 -21.78 4.88
C LEU A 3 -89.69 -22.47 4.13
N SER A 4 -88.64 -21.73 3.74
CA SER A 4 -87.36 -21.48 4.46
C SER A 4 -86.27 -22.54 4.21
N GLY A 5 -85.11 -22.11 3.69
CA GLY A 5 -83.89 -22.93 3.44
C GLY A 5 -83.16 -23.41 4.72
N PRO A 6 -81.89 -23.89 4.66
CA PRO A 6 -80.77 -23.10 4.09
C PRO A 6 -79.62 -23.85 3.36
N ARG A 7 -78.98 -23.08 2.47
CA ARG A 7 -77.53 -22.85 2.24
C ARG A 7 -76.59 -24.03 1.96
N GLY A 8 -76.07 -24.00 0.73
CA GLY A 8 -75.07 -24.90 0.18
C GLY A 8 -73.62 -24.58 0.53
N LEU A 9 -72.82 -25.61 0.26
CA LEU A 9 -71.37 -25.71 0.22
C LEU A 9 -70.69 -24.47 -0.37
N SER A 10 -69.80 -23.86 0.41
CA SER A 10 -68.59 -23.23 -0.12
C SER A 10 -67.51 -23.20 0.96
N LYS A 11 -66.26 -23.41 0.54
CA LYS A 11 -65.00 -23.23 1.31
C LYS A 11 -64.51 -24.37 2.21
N LEU A 12 -64.24 -25.54 1.62
CA LEU A 12 -63.30 -26.49 2.24
C LEU A 12 -62.43 -27.31 1.26
N LEU A 13 -62.22 -26.83 0.03
CA LEU A 13 -61.37 -27.56 -0.95
C LEU A 13 -60.29 -26.71 -1.65
N VAL A 14 -60.06 -25.47 -1.21
CA VAL A 14 -58.97 -24.62 -1.73
C VAL A 14 -57.83 -24.45 -0.71
N GLY A 15 -58.03 -24.85 0.56
CA GLY A 15 -57.02 -24.75 1.61
C GLY A 15 -56.01 -25.90 1.68
N VAL A 16 -56.26 -27.03 1.03
CA VAL A 16 -55.41 -28.24 1.15
C VAL A 16 -54.41 -28.39 -0.01
N ILE A 17 -54.55 -27.62 -1.09
CA ILE A 17 -53.61 -27.67 -2.23
C ILE A 17 -52.43 -26.68 -2.06
N LEU A 18 -52.56 -25.64 -1.22
CA LEU A 18 -51.50 -24.66 -0.99
C LEU A 18 -50.52 -25.02 0.14
N VAL A 19 -50.85 -26.00 0.99
CA VAL A 19 -49.95 -26.44 2.08
C VAL A 19 -48.99 -27.55 1.62
N THR A 20 -49.34 -28.32 0.58
CA THR A 20 -48.49 -29.40 0.06
C THR A 20 -47.45 -28.93 -0.96
N LEU A 21 -47.64 -27.77 -1.60
CA LEU A 21 -46.63 -27.14 -2.47
C LEU A 21 -45.60 -26.28 -1.70
N GLY A 22 -45.91 -25.88 -0.47
CA GLY A 22 -45.01 -25.11 0.41
C GLY A 22 -43.98 -25.95 1.18
N LEU A 23 -44.12 -27.27 1.18
CA LEU A 23 -43.26 -28.19 1.95
C LEU A 23 -42.25 -28.99 1.11
N ILE A 24 -42.16 -28.74 -0.21
CA ILE A 24 -41.20 -29.42 -1.10
C ILE A 24 -40.05 -28.50 -1.58
N VAL A 25 -40.04 -27.21 -1.18
CA VAL A 25 -38.96 -26.27 -1.59
C VAL A 25 -37.91 -26.03 -0.49
N GLY A 26 -38.14 -26.51 0.73
CA GLY A 26 -37.16 -26.41 1.81
C GLY A 26 -36.53 -27.76 2.07
N LEU A 27 -35.45 -28.11 1.34
CA LEU A 27 -34.37 -29.03 1.71
C LEU A 27 -33.54 -29.40 0.46
N TYR A 28 -32.75 -28.47 -0.10
CA TYR A 28 -31.47 -28.77 -0.79
C TYR A 28 -30.66 -27.46 -0.93
N SER A 29 -29.47 -27.47 -0.38
CA SER A 29 -28.38 -26.47 -0.45
C SER A 29 -27.61 -26.61 -1.79
N PRO A 30 -26.54 -25.83 -2.13
CA PRO A 30 -26.25 -24.39 -2.10
C PRO A 30 -25.88 -23.85 -3.53
N TYR A 31 -25.49 -22.56 -3.66
CA TYR A 31 -24.76 -21.96 -4.80
C TYR A 31 -25.18 -22.30 -6.25
N HIS A 32 -25.90 -21.38 -6.91
CA HIS A 32 -25.67 -21.00 -8.31
C HIS A 32 -26.42 -19.69 -8.62
N LEU A 33 -25.73 -18.56 -8.60
CA LEU A 33 -26.21 -17.36 -9.28
C LEU A 33 -25.90 -17.54 -10.77
N ASN A 34 -26.96 -17.55 -11.57
CA ASN A 34 -26.90 -17.58 -13.02
C ASN A 34 -26.10 -16.39 -13.57
N ASP A 35 -25.02 -16.68 -14.29
CA ASP A 35 -24.41 -15.81 -15.29
C ASP A 35 -25.39 -15.64 -16.46
N GLN A 36 -26.24 -14.61 -16.39
CA GLN A 36 -26.90 -14.06 -17.56
C GLN A 36 -26.44 -12.61 -17.70
N PRO A 37 -25.77 -12.23 -18.82
CA PRO A 37 -25.38 -10.85 -19.03
C PRO A 37 -26.64 -9.98 -19.09
N ILE A 38 -26.64 -8.87 -18.34
CA ILE A 38 -27.70 -7.85 -18.41
C ILE A 38 -27.67 -7.26 -19.82
N LYS A 39 -28.53 -7.78 -20.72
CA LYS A 39 -28.63 -7.33 -22.12
C LYS A 39 -29.37 -6.00 -22.29
N ASN A 40 -29.88 -5.42 -21.21
CA ASN A 40 -30.70 -4.22 -21.28
C ASN A 40 -29.91 -2.97 -20.87
N ILE A 41 -29.43 -2.23 -21.87
CA ILE A 41 -28.66 -0.99 -21.72
C ILE A 41 -29.43 0.09 -20.93
N ASP A 42 -30.76 0.04 -20.93
CA ASP A 42 -31.59 0.99 -20.19
C ASP A 42 -31.64 0.68 -18.69
N THR A 43 -31.46 -0.59 -18.31
CA THR A 43 -31.33 -0.98 -16.90
C THR A 43 -30.01 -0.49 -16.32
N VAL A 44 -28.91 -0.62 -17.07
CA VAL A 44 -27.60 -0.07 -16.70
C VAL A 44 -27.66 1.45 -16.56
N ARG A 45 -28.28 2.14 -17.53
CA ARG A 45 -28.49 3.60 -17.48
C ARG A 45 -29.42 4.06 -16.36
N ARG A 46 -30.35 3.23 -15.90
CA ARG A 46 -31.23 3.54 -14.76
C ARG A 46 -30.50 3.40 -13.43
N ILE A 47 -29.63 2.41 -13.30
CA ILE A 47 -28.77 2.22 -12.11
C ILE A 47 -27.75 3.37 -12.00
N GLN A 48 -27.14 3.79 -13.11
CA GLN A 48 -26.25 4.96 -13.12
C GLN A 48 -26.97 6.25 -12.73
N ARG A 49 -28.17 6.52 -13.28
CA ARG A 49 -28.97 7.70 -12.90
C ARG A 49 -29.39 7.73 -11.43
N LEU A 50 -29.55 6.58 -10.78
CA LEU A 50 -29.87 6.51 -9.34
C LEU A 50 -28.63 6.75 -8.47
N ASN A 51 -27.43 6.43 -8.95
CA ASN A 51 -26.17 6.73 -8.26
C ASN A 51 -25.71 8.18 -8.44
N ASP A 52 -26.16 8.87 -9.49
CA ASP A 52 -25.79 10.25 -9.80
C ASP A 52 -26.74 11.30 -9.16
N GLN A 53 -27.73 10.87 -8.37
CA GLN A 53 -28.58 11.79 -7.61
C GLN A 53 -27.77 12.35 -6.42
N PRO A 54 -27.73 13.68 -6.23
CA PRO A 54 -27.04 14.28 -5.11
C PRO A 54 -27.72 13.85 -3.80
N ILE A 55 -26.95 13.20 -2.92
CA ILE A 55 -27.37 12.93 -1.55
C ILE A 55 -27.53 14.29 -0.86
N GLU A 56 -28.76 14.67 -0.55
CA GLU A 56 -29.02 15.84 0.28
C GLU A 56 -28.27 15.73 1.61
N ASN A 57 -27.67 16.86 1.96
CA ASN A 57 -26.71 17.09 3.03
C ASN A 57 -27.09 16.41 4.37
N VAL A 58 -26.44 15.29 4.70
CA VAL A 58 -26.56 14.59 6.00
C VAL A 58 -26.14 15.50 7.17
N ASP A 59 -25.31 16.52 6.91
CA ASP A 59 -24.85 17.49 7.90
C ASP A 59 -25.96 18.44 8.40
N THR A 60 -27.02 18.67 7.62
CA THR A 60 -28.12 19.56 8.04
C THR A 60 -29.06 18.87 9.03
N VAL A 61 -29.18 17.54 8.97
CA VAL A 61 -30.06 16.76 9.85
C VAL A 61 -29.39 16.48 11.22
N LEU A 62 -28.07 16.43 11.27
CA LEU A 62 -27.33 16.17 12.52
C LEU A 62 -27.11 17.42 13.40
N ARG A 63 -27.17 18.63 12.83
CA ARG A 63 -27.03 19.89 13.61
C ARG A 63 -28.32 20.34 14.32
N ALA A 64 -29.47 19.72 14.05
CA ALA A 64 -30.74 20.12 14.64
C ALA A 64 -31.10 19.39 15.95
N LYS A 65 -30.24 18.53 16.50
CA LYS A 65 -30.59 17.66 17.65
C LYS A 65 -29.51 17.48 18.73
N LEU A 66 -28.71 18.49 19.03
CA LEU A 66 -27.85 18.48 20.22
C LEU A 66 -28.19 19.68 21.13
N PRO A 67 -28.61 19.47 22.38
CA PRO A 67 -28.76 20.56 23.34
C PRO A 67 -27.38 21.09 23.75
N ASN A 68 -27.32 22.42 23.97
CA ASN A 68 -26.14 23.16 24.42
C ASN A 68 -25.44 22.49 25.62
N GLU A 69 -24.22 22.00 25.41
CA GLU A 69 -23.31 21.65 26.50
C GLU A 69 -22.61 22.92 27.00
N GLN A 70 -22.71 23.16 28.31
CA GLN A 70 -22.00 24.24 28.98
C GLN A 70 -20.51 23.91 29.15
N PRO A 71 -19.62 24.92 29.25
CA PRO A 71 -18.19 24.69 29.33
C PRO A 71 -17.81 24.09 30.68
N ILE A 72 -17.05 22.99 30.64
CA ILE A 72 -16.43 22.37 31.81
C ILE A 72 -15.21 23.22 32.20
N GLU A 73 -15.20 23.74 33.43
CA GLU A 73 -14.05 24.41 34.05
C GLU A 73 -12.87 23.45 34.18
N LYS A 74 -11.67 23.92 33.79
CA LYS A 74 -10.41 23.21 33.98
C LYS A 74 -9.99 23.28 35.46
N PRO A 75 -9.56 22.18 36.09
CA PRO A 75 -8.92 22.26 37.39
C PRO A 75 -7.51 22.84 37.25
N SER A 76 -7.22 23.86 38.07
CA SER A 76 -5.88 24.39 38.31
C SER A 76 -5.00 23.33 38.96
N THR A 77 -3.83 23.07 38.38
CA THR A 77 -2.79 22.27 39.03
C THR A 77 -1.54 23.12 39.16
N ASP A 78 -1.45 23.80 40.30
CA ASP A 78 -0.18 24.23 40.87
C ASP A 78 0.49 23.00 41.49
N VAL A 79 1.58 22.54 40.89
CA VAL A 79 2.49 21.57 41.51
C VAL A 79 3.88 22.18 41.51
N GLN A 80 4.37 22.46 42.71
CA GLN A 80 5.72 22.92 42.98
C GLN A 80 6.74 21.85 42.56
N MET A 81 7.75 22.26 41.79
CA MET A 81 8.93 21.47 41.53
C MET A 81 9.92 21.63 42.69
N GLU A 82 10.10 20.57 43.49
CA GLU A 82 11.26 20.40 44.34
C GLU A 82 12.42 19.79 43.53
N SER A 83 13.58 20.44 43.64
CA SER A 83 14.83 20.05 43.02
C SER A 83 15.63 19.15 43.96
N ASP A 84 15.85 17.89 43.57
CA ASP A 84 16.82 17.02 44.24
C ASP A 84 17.96 16.65 43.31
N GLN A 85 19.14 17.20 43.65
CA GLN A 85 20.44 16.79 43.16
C GLN A 85 20.86 15.51 43.91
N SER A 86 21.16 14.43 43.20
CA SER A 86 22.16 13.48 43.72
C SER A 86 22.91 12.69 42.63
N LYS A 87 24.22 12.98 42.62
CA LYS A 87 25.35 12.05 42.60
C LYS A 87 25.52 11.07 41.43
N SER A 88 26.51 11.45 40.63
CA SER A 88 27.33 10.63 39.77
C SER A 88 27.94 9.42 40.49
N SER A 89 27.88 8.25 39.85
CA SER A 89 28.85 7.17 40.05
C SER A 89 29.14 6.51 38.70
N SER A 90 30.29 6.88 38.14
CA SER A 90 30.93 6.27 36.98
C SER A 90 31.41 4.86 37.31
N VAL A 91 30.93 3.87 36.56
CA VAL A 91 31.50 2.50 36.55
C VAL A 91 32.21 2.30 35.22
N ASN A 92 33.53 2.22 35.29
CA ASN A 92 34.40 1.81 34.19
C ASN A 92 34.28 0.31 33.97
N LEU A 93 33.85 -0.11 32.78
CA LEU A 93 33.99 -1.46 32.29
C LEU A 93 34.88 -1.43 31.05
N THR A 94 36.16 -1.70 31.28
CA THR A 94 37.14 -2.05 30.25
C THR A 94 36.98 -3.53 29.91
N THR A 95 36.53 -3.84 28.69
CA THR A 95 36.67 -5.17 28.10
C THR A 95 37.45 -5.06 26.80
N ASP A 96 38.71 -5.48 26.89
CA ASP A 96 39.59 -5.80 25.78
C ASP A 96 38.98 -6.96 24.96
N VAL A 97 38.68 -6.70 23.69
CA VAL A 97 38.47 -7.76 22.70
C VAL A 97 39.46 -7.55 21.55
N ARG A 98 40.56 -8.31 21.62
CA ARG A 98 41.45 -8.58 20.48
C ARG A 98 40.67 -9.33 19.40
N MET A 99 40.37 -8.67 18.28
CA MET A 99 39.99 -9.37 17.05
C MET A 99 41.23 -9.59 16.18
N LYS A 100 41.51 -10.87 15.92
CA LYS A 100 42.47 -11.34 14.94
C LYS A 100 41.95 -10.99 13.54
N SER A 101 42.80 -10.35 12.75
CA SER A 101 42.65 -10.20 11.31
C SER A 101 42.95 -11.52 10.62
N ASP A 102 42.01 -12.05 9.84
CA ASP A 102 42.36 -12.96 8.75
C ASP A 102 41.60 -12.65 7.47
N GLN A 103 42.32 -12.88 6.38
CA GLN A 103 42.11 -12.42 5.03
C GLN A 103 41.12 -13.32 4.27
N SER A 104 40.22 -12.71 3.49
CA SER A 104 40.12 -12.89 2.02
C SER A 104 38.74 -12.47 1.53
N ASN A 105 38.58 -11.21 1.13
CA ASN A 105 37.44 -10.77 0.30
C ASN A 105 37.85 -10.84 -1.18
N PRO A 106 37.00 -11.35 -2.07
CA PRO A 106 37.28 -11.35 -3.50
C PRO A 106 37.30 -9.90 -4.02
N SER A 107 38.38 -9.54 -4.73
CA SER A 107 38.56 -8.25 -5.37
C SER A 107 37.41 -7.92 -6.32
N PRO A 108 36.97 -6.65 -6.41
CA PRO A 108 35.93 -6.25 -7.34
C PRO A 108 36.43 -6.44 -8.78
N VAL A 109 35.73 -7.25 -9.56
CA VAL A 109 35.96 -7.40 -10.99
C VAL A 109 35.50 -6.11 -11.67
N THR A 110 36.45 -5.27 -12.07
CA THR A 110 36.17 -4.08 -12.89
C THR A 110 35.76 -4.52 -14.29
N CYS A 111 34.98 -3.66 -14.96
CA CYS A 111 34.44 -3.85 -16.32
C CYS A 111 35.53 -3.93 -17.42
N GLU A 112 36.80 -4.15 -17.06
CA GLU A 112 37.97 -4.12 -17.93
C GLU A 112 38.32 -5.47 -18.56
N SER A 113 37.70 -6.59 -18.16
CA SER A 113 38.15 -7.90 -18.65
C SER A 113 37.61 -8.34 -20.02
N ARG A 114 36.74 -7.56 -20.69
CA ARG A 114 36.19 -7.95 -22.01
C ARG A 114 35.98 -6.85 -23.06
N LEU A 115 36.23 -5.58 -22.76
CA LEU A 115 36.10 -4.50 -23.75
C LEU A 115 37.40 -3.72 -23.83
N GLY A 116 38.05 -3.74 -24.98
CA GLY A 116 39.26 -2.97 -25.23
C GLY A 116 39.02 -1.47 -24.97
N LYS A 117 40.06 -0.82 -24.42
CA LYS A 117 40.14 0.59 -23.96
C LYS A 117 39.57 1.67 -24.90
N ARG A 118 39.20 1.36 -26.15
CA ARG A 118 38.79 2.35 -27.17
C ARG A 118 37.28 2.50 -27.37
N ASP A 119 36.45 1.53 -26.98
CA ASP A 119 35.03 1.53 -27.36
C ASP A 119 34.12 2.35 -26.44
N CYS A 120 34.58 2.71 -25.23
CA CYS A 120 33.80 3.58 -24.34
C CYS A 120 33.99 5.08 -24.60
N LEU A 121 35.09 5.49 -25.24
CA LEU A 121 35.47 6.91 -25.34
C LEU A 121 34.91 7.64 -26.58
N ASN A 122 34.46 6.92 -27.61
CA ASN A 122 34.11 7.53 -28.91
C ASN A 122 32.64 7.41 -29.33
N SER A 123 31.74 6.87 -28.51
CA SER A 123 30.33 6.78 -28.89
C SER A 123 29.59 8.09 -28.56
N LYS A 124 29.41 8.94 -29.57
CA LYS A 124 28.39 10.02 -29.59
C LYS A 124 26.95 9.48 -29.50
N SER A 125 26.77 8.18 -29.27
CA SER A 125 25.50 7.45 -29.29
C SER A 125 24.99 7.05 -27.90
N CYS A 126 25.67 7.39 -26.81
CA CYS A 126 25.10 7.30 -25.45
C CYS A 126 24.20 8.51 -25.16
N GLY A 127 23.19 8.73 -26.01
CA GLY A 127 22.10 9.66 -25.71
C GLY A 127 21.16 8.99 -24.73
N PHE A 128 21.30 9.29 -23.44
CA PHE A 128 20.26 9.34 -22.39
C PHE A 128 20.94 9.34 -21.01
N CYS A 129 21.61 10.44 -20.67
CA CYS A 129 21.71 10.88 -19.28
C CYS A 129 20.46 11.72 -19.00
N ILE A 130 19.44 11.14 -18.36
CA ILE A 130 18.34 11.94 -17.82
C ILE A 130 18.88 12.58 -16.55
N ASN A 131 18.86 13.92 -16.57
CA ASN A 131 19.46 14.88 -15.64
C ASN A 131 20.92 15.18 -15.98
N ASN A 132 21.17 16.44 -16.37
CA ASN A 132 22.48 17.10 -16.43
C ASN A 132 23.15 17.22 -15.04
N ASP A 133 22.89 16.28 -14.14
CA ASP A 133 23.43 16.26 -12.79
C ASP A 133 24.68 15.37 -12.77
N THR A 134 25.80 16.00 -13.16
CA THR A 134 27.13 15.38 -13.15
C THR A 134 27.67 15.18 -11.72
N SER A 135 26.95 15.62 -10.68
CA SER A 135 27.37 15.52 -9.27
C SER A 135 27.47 14.09 -8.74
N SER A 136 26.83 13.12 -9.40
CA SER A 136 26.88 11.70 -9.00
C SER A 136 28.05 10.91 -9.61
N CYS A 137 28.80 11.51 -10.55
CA CYS A 137 29.98 10.92 -11.16
C CYS A 137 31.24 11.35 -10.39
N ALA A 138 31.88 10.42 -9.68
CA ALA A 138 33.20 10.67 -9.12
C ALA A 138 34.22 10.75 -10.27
N THR A 139 34.93 11.86 -10.38
CA THR A 139 36.04 12.01 -11.31
C THR A 139 37.30 11.44 -10.68
N GLY A 140 37.83 10.37 -11.25
CA GLY A 140 39.13 9.82 -10.89
C GLY A 140 40.16 10.06 -11.99
N THR A 141 41.44 10.08 -11.61
CA THR A 141 42.56 10.02 -12.55
C THR A 141 43.48 8.87 -12.18
N LYS A 142 43.87 8.07 -13.18
CA LYS A 142 44.88 7.00 -13.13
C LYS A 142 45.50 7.01 -14.50
N ASP A 143 46.81 7.12 -14.50
CA ASP A 143 47.64 7.24 -15.71
C ASP A 143 47.25 8.44 -16.60
N GLY A 144 46.85 9.57 -15.99
CA GLY A 144 46.58 10.82 -16.71
C GLY A 144 45.27 10.87 -17.52
N ALA A 145 44.50 9.78 -17.57
CA ALA A 145 43.18 9.76 -18.19
C ALA A 145 42.09 10.06 -17.16
N LYS A 146 41.21 11.02 -17.46
CA LYS A 146 39.97 11.24 -16.71
C LYS A 146 38.97 10.15 -17.06
N TYR A 147 38.35 9.53 -16.06
CA TYR A 147 37.26 8.58 -16.28
C TYR A 147 36.09 8.86 -15.34
N ASN A 148 34.88 8.66 -15.87
CA ASN A 148 33.63 8.74 -15.12
C ASN A 148 33.27 7.32 -14.67
N GLN A 149 33.39 7.03 -13.38
CA GLN A 149 32.79 5.81 -12.83
C GLN A 149 31.27 6.03 -12.73
N CYS A 150 30.52 5.40 -13.63
CA CYS A 150 29.08 5.29 -13.49
C CYS A 150 28.79 4.39 -12.27
N LYS A 151 28.19 4.94 -11.21
CA LYS A 151 27.77 4.19 -10.00
C LYS A 151 26.62 3.20 -10.26
N THR A 152 26.17 3.06 -11.51
CA THR A 152 24.97 2.32 -11.89
C THR A 152 25.28 1.23 -12.92
N TRP A 153 24.74 0.04 -12.66
CA TRP A 153 24.92 -1.20 -13.41
C TRP A 153 24.22 -1.17 -14.79
N CYS A 154 24.93 -0.85 -15.87
CA CYS A 154 24.37 -0.91 -17.23
C CYS A 154 24.50 -2.33 -17.83
N TYR A 155 23.39 -2.92 -18.29
CA TYR A 155 23.39 -4.12 -19.14
C TYR A 155 23.04 -3.73 -20.60
N LYS A 156 23.70 -4.34 -21.59
CA LYS A 156 23.36 -4.16 -23.01
C LYS A 156 22.16 -5.04 -23.36
N SER A 157 21.02 -4.47 -23.75
CA SER A 157 19.98 -5.25 -24.43
C SER A 157 20.38 -5.55 -25.88
N GLY A 158 19.81 -6.59 -26.49
CA GLY A 158 20.18 -7.10 -27.82
C GLY A 158 20.08 -6.13 -29.01
N ASN A 159 19.60 -4.92 -28.77
CA ASN A 159 19.53 -3.78 -29.70
C ASN A 159 20.55 -2.66 -29.39
N GLY A 160 21.55 -2.92 -28.55
CA GLY A 160 22.70 -2.03 -28.32
C GLY A 160 22.43 -0.83 -27.40
N LYS A 161 21.21 -0.67 -26.86
CA LYS A 161 20.91 0.35 -25.85
C LYS A 161 21.23 -0.19 -24.44
N CYS A 162 22.07 0.51 -23.70
CA CYS A 162 22.19 0.29 -22.27
C CYS A 162 20.90 0.77 -21.60
N ARG A 163 20.06 -0.17 -21.14
CA ARG A 163 18.94 0.15 -20.26
C ARG A 163 19.29 -0.33 -18.87
N LEU A 164 19.34 0.61 -17.93
CA LEU A 164 19.30 0.28 -16.50
C LEU A 164 17.87 -0.19 -16.21
N TYR A 165 17.71 -1.48 -15.90
CA TYR A 165 16.45 -1.98 -15.35
C TYR A 165 16.18 -1.20 -14.06
N LYS A 166 15.05 -0.49 -14.02
CA LYS A 166 14.66 0.23 -12.81
C LYS A 166 14.06 -0.77 -11.82
N LYS A 167 14.75 -0.94 -10.70
CA LYS A 167 14.29 -1.76 -9.56
C LYS A 167 13.51 -0.91 -8.57
N LEU A 168 12.41 -1.44 -8.07
CA LEU A 168 11.67 -0.87 -6.94
C LEU A 168 11.47 -1.94 -5.88
N ILE A 169 11.58 -1.53 -4.62
CA ILE A 169 11.13 -2.33 -3.49
C ILE A 169 9.85 -1.71 -2.93
N VAL A 170 8.76 -2.47 -2.94
CA VAL A 170 7.49 -2.08 -2.34
C VAL A 170 7.37 -2.73 -0.98
N PHE A 171 7.28 -1.90 0.07
CA PHE A 171 7.07 -2.32 1.44
C PHE A 171 5.58 -2.27 1.78
N GLY A 172 4.98 -3.45 1.84
CA GLY A 172 3.79 -3.67 2.63
C GLY A 172 4.08 -3.59 4.12
N ASN A 173 3.07 -3.92 4.92
CA ASN A 173 3.14 -3.75 6.37
C ASN A 173 3.04 -5.08 7.14
N GLY A 174 2.98 -6.22 6.45
CA GLY A 174 2.74 -7.54 7.03
C GLY A 174 3.88 -8.08 7.91
N PRO A 175 3.60 -9.07 8.78
CA PRO A 175 4.56 -9.59 9.77
C PRO A 175 5.86 -10.15 9.21
N SER A 176 5.91 -10.58 7.94
CA SER A 176 7.16 -11.07 7.33
C SER A 176 8.27 -10.03 7.23
N LEU A 177 7.94 -8.75 7.42
CA LEU A 177 8.92 -7.66 7.48
C LEU A 177 9.55 -7.50 8.87
N LYS A 178 9.12 -8.28 9.88
CA LYS A 178 9.64 -8.19 11.24
C LYS A 178 11.13 -8.52 11.26
N GLY A 179 11.92 -7.61 11.82
CA GLY A 179 13.38 -7.74 11.88
C GLY A 179 14.11 -7.43 10.57
N PHE A 180 13.41 -6.97 9.53
CA PHE A 180 14.07 -6.51 8.31
C PHE A 180 14.86 -5.22 8.56
N ASP A 181 16.10 -5.18 8.07
CA ASP A 181 16.95 -4.00 8.13
C ASP A 181 16.71 -3.11 6.91
N PHE A 182 15.93 -2.04 7.11
CA PHE A 182 15.60 -1.06 6.07
C PHE A 182 16.82 -0.28 5.56
N LEU A 183 17.92 -0.20 6.32
CA LEU A 183 19.12 0.50 5.86
C LEU A 183 19.81 -0.23 4.69
N LYS A 184 19.55 -1.53 4.52
CA LYS A 184 20.04 -2.32 3.39
C LYS A 184 19.52 -1.84 2.04
N THR A 185 18.43 -1.06 2.02
CA THR A 185 17.78 -0.60 0.79
C THR A 185 18.40 0.68 0.24
N ARG A 186 19.42 1.24 0.92
CA ARG A 186 20.12 2.45 0.48
C ARG A 186 20.65 2.26 -0.95
N GLY A 187 20.38 3.23 -1.81
CA GLY A 187 20.76 3.19 -3.23
C GLY A 187 19.76 2.50 -4.15
N VAL A 188 18.60 2.07 -3.64
CA VAL A 188 17.47 1.57 -4.44
C VAL A 188 16.24 2.39 -4.13
N ASP A 189 15.43 2.67 -5.13
CA ASP A 189 14.15 3.33 -4.87
C ASP A 189 13.20 2.40 -4.10
N THR A 190 12.45 2.98 -3.18
CA THR A 190 11.54 2.25 -2.29
C THR A 190 10.17 2.92 -2.25
N LEU A 191 9.12 2.15 -2.05
CA LEU A 191 7.76 2.65 -1.85
C LEU A 191 7.20 2.06 -0.56
N GLY A 192 6.97 2.91 0.44
CA GLY A 192 6.33 2.53 1.70
C GLY A 192 4.88 2.99 1.77
N MET A 193 4.08 2.38 2.67
CA MET A 193 2.64 2.68 2.71
C MET A 193 1.98 2.76 4.08
N ASN A 194 0.87 3.53 4.13
CA ASN A 194 0.00 3.72 5.29
C ASN A 194 0.81 4.07 6.58
N LEU A 195 0.41 3.52 7.73
CA LEU A 195 0.92 3.89 9.06
C LEU A 195 2.34 3.41 9.38
N ALA A 196 3.04 2.80 8.42
CA ALA A 196 4.42 2.37 8.62
C ALA A 196 5.39 3.54 8.83
N PHE A 197 5.00 4.77 8.47
CA PHE A 197 5.76 5.99 8.82
C PHE A 197 6.05 6.11 10.33
N ARG A 198 5.21 5.52 11.18
CA ARG A 198 5.43 5.48 12.63
C ARG A 198 6.70 4.73 13.01
N TYR A 199 7.04 3.68 12.26
CA TYR A 199 8.25 2.90 12.47
C TYR A 199 9.45 3.58 11.83
N TRP A 200 9.31 4.04 10.59
CA TRP A 200 10.31 4.81 9.84
C TRP A 200 10.86 5.99 10.65
N LYS A 201 9.98 6.75 11.31
CA LYS A 201 10.36 7.84 12.22
C LYS A 201 11.20 7.37 13.42
N GLN A 202 10.99 6.17 13.93
CA GLN A 202 11.76 5.62 15.07
C GLN A 202 13.18 5.23 14.67
N ILE A 203 13.36 4.77 13.43
CA ILE A 203 14.64 4.28 12.92
C ILE A 203 15.36 5.29 12.01
N ASP A 204 14.81 6.51 11.91
CA ASP A 204 15.28 7.59 11.04
C ASP A 204 15.57 7.13 9.59
N TRP A 205 14.57 6.48 9.00
CA TRP A 205 14.61 6.00 7.62
C TRP A 205 13.34 6.40 6.90
N TRP A 206 13.40 6.75 5.62
CA TRP A 206 12.23 7.15 4.84
C TRP A 206 12.26 6.53 3.44
N PRO A 207 11.10 6.13 2.88
CA PRO A 207 11.06 5.57 1.54
C PRO A 207 11.16 6.66 0.46
N THR A 208 11.59 6.31 -0.74
CA THR A 208 11.60 7.23 -1.89
C THR A 208 10.20 7.73 -2.23
N TYR A 209 9.21 6.85 -2.11
CA TYR A 209 7.81 7.12 -2.39
C TYR A 209 6.93 6.69 -1.23
N TYR A 210 5.83 7.41 -1.02
CA TYR A 210 4.83 7.06 -0.03
C TYR A 210 3.46 6.85 -0.68
N ALA A 211 2.71 5.85 -0.23
CA ALA A 211 1.35 5.62 -0.70
C ALA A 211 0.37 5.35 0.46
N SER A 212 -0.80 5.99 0.43
CA SER A 212 -1.88 5.68 1.37
C SER A 212 -3.25 5.96 0.74
N PHE A 213 -4.07 4.91 0.58
CA PHE A 213 -5.33 4.99 -0.18
C PHE A 213 -6.59 4.66 0.63
N ASP A 214 -6.42 4.28 1.90
CA ASP A 214 -7.53 3.99 2.79
C ASP A 214 -8.16 5.30 3.26
N LYS A 215 -9.44 5.49 2.90
CA LYS A 215 -10.15 6.75 3.20
C LYS A 215 -10.33 6.98 4.70
N ILE A 216 -10.51 5.92 5.47
CA ILE A 216 -10.75 6.01 6.91
C ILE A 216 -9.44 6.33 7.61
N VAL A 217 -8.40 5.56 7.32
CA VAL A 217 -7.08 5.74 7.93
C VAL A 217 -6.49 7.10 7.56
N ASN A 218 -6.59 7.53 6.29
CA ASN A 218 -5.92 8.76 5.87
C ASN A 218 -6.45 10.03 6.53
N VAL A 219 -7.75 10.09 6.85
CA VAL A 219 -8.36 11.32 7.38
C VAL A 219 -7.82 11.65 8.77
N ASP A 220 -7.61 10.63 9.60
CA ASP A 220 -7.10 10.80 10.96
C ASP A 220 -5.58 11.08 11.01
N HIS A 221 -4.88 10.90 9.88
CA HIS A 221 -3.43 11.08 9.76
C HIS A 221 -3.01 12.15 8.75
N ILE A 222 -3.90 13.10 8.46
CA ILE A 222 -3.57 14.29 7.67
C ILE A 222 -2.38 15.06 8.29
N PRO A 223 -2.30 15.30 9.62
CA PRO A 223 -1.16 16.02 10.20
C PRO A 223 0.19 15.36 9.92
N GLU A 224 0.28 14.04 10.04
CA GLU A 224 1.53 13.31 9.77
C GLU A 224 1.87 13.28 8.28
N LEU A 225 0.87 13.17 7.39
CA LEU A 225 1.11 13.29 5.96
C LEU A 225 1.62 14.69 5.59
N THR A 226 1.03 15.74 6.16
CA THR A 226 1.49 17.12 5.97
C THR A 226 2.94 17.29 6.42
N GLU A 227 3.27 16.82 7.63
CA GLU A 227 4.64 16.87 8.16
C GLU A 227 5.62 16.12 7.25
N MET A 228 5.26 14.94 6.75
CA MET A 228 6.13 14.18 5.84
C MET A 228 6.36 14.90 4.51
N VAL A 229 5.34 15.58 3.98
CA VAL A 229 5.43 16.32 2.72
C VAL A 229 6.27 17.59 2.88
N GLU A 230 6.11 18.31 3.99
CA GLU A 230 6.88 19.51 4.31
C GLU A 230 8.38 19.19 4.48
N ASN A 231 8.71 18.03 5.05
CA ASN A 231 10.09 17.58 5.26
C ASN A 231 10.59 16.63 4.15
N ALA A 232 9.90 16.56 3.02
CA ALA A 232 10.16 15.54 2.00
C ALA A 232 11.57 15.64 1.40
N ASP A 233 12.08 16.85 1.15
CA ASP A 233 13.41 17.03 0.56
C ASP A 233 14.53 16.60 1.51
N GLU A 234 14.43 16.99 2.78
CA GLU A 234 15.37 16.58 3.84
C GLU A 234 15.40 15.06 4.03
N ARG A 235 14.25 14.41 3.84
CA ARG A 235 14.07 12.95 3.97
C ARG A 235 14.32 12.17 2.68
N GLY A 236 14.62 12.85 1.57
CA GLY A 236 14.82 12.23 0.26
C GLY A 236 13.56 11.62 -0.37
N MET A 237 12.37 12.03 0.09
CA MET A 237 11.08 11.57 -0.43
C MET A 237 10.68 12.37 -1.68
N LYS A 238 10.35 11.66 -2.76
CA LYS A 238 10.09 12.25 -4.09
C LYS A 238 8.60 12.51 -4.33
N LEU A 239 7.75 11.53 -4.10
CA LEU A 239 6.30 11.61 -4.38
C LEU A 239 5.46 10.92 -3.30
N PHE A 240 4.26 11.45 -3.14
CA PHE A 240 3.26 10.99 -2.19
C PHE A 240 1.97 10.70 -2.94
N PHE A 241 1.47 9.47 -2.82
CA PHE A 241 0.28 9.02 -3.50
C PHE A 241 -0.87 8.87 -2.52
N THR A 242 -1.98 9.56 -2.77
CA THR A 242 -3.15 9.49 -1.89
C THR A 242 -4.46 9.70 -2.65
N ARG A 243 -5.54 10.01 -1.93
CA ARG A 243 -6.89 10.22 -2.45
C ARG A 243 -7.23 11.71 -2.47
N GLU A 244 -8.01 12.16 -3.44
CA GLU A 244 -8.45 13.57 -3.53
C GLU A 244 -9.17 14.09 -2.28
N ASN A 245 -9.84 13.23 -1.51
CA ASN A 245 -10.52 13.67 -0.29
C ASN A 245 -9.56 14.22 0.76
N ILE A 246 -8.26 13.91 0.67
CA ILE A 246 -7.23 14.48 1.52
C ILE A 246 -6.89 15.90 1.06
N GLY A 247 -6.67 16.11 -0.25
CA GLY A 247 -6.43 17.45 -0.79
C GLY A 247 -7.61 18.42 -0.57
N LYS A 248 -8.84 17.90 -0.52
CA LYS A 248 -10.03 18.71 -0.18
C LYS A 248 -10.10 19.12 1.29
N ARG A 249 -9.56 18.29 2.20
CA ARG A 249 -9.56 18.55 3.65
C ARG A 249 -8.36 19.37 4.10
N GLU A 250 -7.24 19.21 3.42
CA GLU A 250 -6.00 19.96 3.64
C GLU A 250 -5.54 20.59 2.32
N PRO A 251 -5.93 21.85 2.04
CA PRO A 251 -5.60 22.53 0.79
C PRO A 251 -4.10 22.65 0.51
N LYS A 252 -3.24 22.68 1.54
CA LYS A 252 -1.79 22.67 1.36
C LYS A 252 -1.33 21.39 0.66
N LEU A 253 -1.90 20.23 1.04
CA LEU A 253 -1.66 18.97 0.35
C LEU A 253 -2.32 18.94 -1.02
N GLY A 254 -3.51 19.52 -1.15
CA GLY A 254 -4.28 19.62 -2.40
C GLY A 254 -3.53 20.29 -3.55
N SER A 255 -2.68 21.26 -3.24
CA SER A 255 -1.92 22.07 -4.21
C SER A 255 -0.44 21.68 -4.30
N ASN A 256 0.03 20.74 -3.48
CA ASN A 256 1.45 20.38 -3.43
C ASN A 256 1.86 19.53 -4.65
N PRO A 257 2.89 19.91 -5.43
CA PRO A 257 3.28 19.18 -6.65
C PRO A 257 3.82 17.77 -6.40
N LYS A 258 4.28 17.47 -5.18
CA LYS A 258 4.74 16.13 -4.76
C LYS A 258 3.58 15.19 -4.45
N ILE A 259 2.37 15.71 -4.25
CA ILE A 259 1.18 14.91 -4.02
C ILE A 259 0.56 14.53 -5.37
N LYS A 260 0.29 13.24 -5.55
CA LYS A 260 -0.43 12.69 -6.69
C LYS A 260 -1.66 11.95 -6.20
N PHE A 261 -2.82 12.34 -6.72
CA PHE A 261 -4.07 11.69 -6.38
C PHE A 261 -4.35 10.52 -7.32
N ILE A 262 -4.76 9.39 -6.75
CA ILE A 262 -5.08 8.20 -7.54
C ILE A 262 -6.22 8.46 -8.52
N GLU A 263 -7.20 9.29 -8.13
CA GLU A 263 -8.29 9.71 -9.00
C GLU A 263 -7.76 10.44 -10.25
N THR A 264 -6.79 11.33 -10.10
CA THR A 264 -6.15 12.01 -11.23
C THR A 264 -5.33 11.05 -12.10
N ILE A 265 -4.58 10.13 -11.49
CA ILE A 265 -3.77 9.14 -12.22
C ILE A 265 -4.65 8.24 -13.08
N LYS A 266 -5.84 7.86 -12.60
CA LYS A 266 -6.79 7.04 -13.38
C LYS A 266 -7.26 7.71 -14.67
N HIS A 267 -7.17 9.03 -14.76
CA HIS A 267 -7.53 9.79 -15.96
C HIS A 267 -6.34 10.07 -16.89
N ASP A 268 -5.11 9.71 -16.50
CA ASP A 268 -3.91 9.86 -17.32
C ASP A 268 -3.94 8.92 -18.53
N LYS A 269 -4.33 9.44 -19.71
CA LYS A 269 -4.52 8.69 -20.97
C LYS A 269 -3.35 7.82 -21.38
N GLU A 270 -2.12 8.23 -21.04
CA GLU A 270 -0.92 7.47 -21.40
C GLU A 270 -0.75 6.20 -20.54
N HIS A 271 -1.33 6.19 -19.33
CA HIS A 271 -1.12 5.15 -18.34
C HIS A 271 -2.41 4.57 -17.73
N GLN A 272 -3.60 4.92 -18.27
CA GLN A 272 -4.89 4.48 -17.70
C GLN A 272 -4.92 2.97 -17.48
N ASN A 273 -4.42 2.20 -18.45
CA ASN A 273 -4.44 0.74 -18.41
C ASN A 273 -3.56 0.15 -17.30
N MET A 274 -2.62 0.87 -16.69
CA MET A 274 -1.75 0.28 -15.65
C MET A 274 -2.38 0.34 -14.26
N VAL A 275 -3.21 1.36 -14.00
CA VAL A 275 -3.76 1.63 -12.66
C VAL A 275 -5.27 1.37 -12.59
N THR A 276 -5.98 1.39 -13.72
CA THR A 276 -7.46 1.27 -13.75
C THR A 276 -7.98 -0.16 -13.91
N LEU A 277 -7.14 -1.13 -14.33
CA LEU A 277 -7.60 -2.49 -14.63
C LEU A 277 -8.04 -3.30 -13.39
N THR A 278 -7.51 -2.96 -12.21
CA THR A 278 -7.79 -3.71 -10.98
C THR A 278 -9.12 -3.25 -10.37
N ARG A 279 -10.11 -4.15 -10.34
CA ARG A 279 -11.46 -3.87 -9.81
C ARG A 279 -11.46 -3.83 -8.29
N LYS A 280 -10.62 -4.67 -7.66
CA LYS A 280 -10.44 -4.67 -6.20
C LYS A 280 -9.14 -3.96 -5.83
N ILE A 281 -9.22 -3.05 -4.89
CA ILE A 281 -8.10 -2.18 -4.56
C ILE A 281 -7.78 -2.30 -3.07
N SER A 282 -6.52 -2.62 -2.79
CA SER A 282 -5.89 -2.44 -1.49
C SER A 282 -4.73 -1.45 -1.64
N THR A 283 -4.24 -0.86 -0.54
CA THR A 283 -3.04 -0.01 -0.64
C THR A 283 -1.84 -0.79 -1.17
N GLY A 284 -1.69 -2.05 -0.77
CA GLY A 284 -0.62 -2.93 -1.23
C GLY A 284 -0.63 -3.14 -2.74
N SER A 285 -1.79 -3.54 -3.29
CA SER A 285 -1.91 -3.82 -4.72
C SER A 285 -1.76 -2.55 -5.57
N LEU A 286 -2.31 -1.42 -5.14
CA LEU A 286 -2.09 -0.15 -5.85
C LEU A 286 -0.64 0.31 -5.77
N SER A 287 0.05 0.10 -4.65
CA SER A 287 1.47 0.45 -4.54
C SER A 287 2.34 -0.35 -5.50
N ALA A 288 2.04 -1.63 -5.70
CA ALA A 288 2.69 -2.44 -6.72
C ALA A 288 2.46 -1.86 -8.13
N ARG A 289 1.21 -1.49 -8.46
CA ARG A 289 0.87 -0.83 -9.73
C ARG A 289 1.50 0.53 -9.90
N LEU A 290 1.68 1.28 -8.82
CA LEU A 290 2.37 2.57 -8.88
C LEU A 290 3.84 2.39 -9.26
N GLY A 291 4.48 1.30 -8.85
CA GLY A 291 5.81 0.97 -9.35
C GLY A 291 5.82 0.81 -10.86
N GLN A 292 4.85 0.09 -11.41
CA GLN A 292 4.70 -0.05 -12.86
C GLN A 292 4.41 1.30 -13.54
N TYR A 293 3.49 2.11 -12.98
CA TYR A 293 3.18 3.46 -13.45
C TYR A 293 4.42 4.39 -13.49
N LEU A 294 5.31 4.26 -12.50
CA LEU A 294 6.56 5.01 -12.43
C LEU A 294 7.65 4.46 -13.38
N GLY A 295 7.34 3.42 -14.15
CA GLY A 295 8.24 2.82 -15.13
C GLY A 295 9.28 1.87 -14.52
N TYR A 296 9.01 1.28 -13.36
CA TYR A 296 9.85 0.22 -12.80
C TYR A 296 9.55 -1.12 -13.47
N GLU A 297 10.62 -1.83 -13.85
CA GLU A 297 10.55 -3.08 -14.60
C GLU A 297 10.71 -4.31 -13.70
N LYS A 298 11.38 -4.17 -12.55
CA LYS A 298 11.56 -5.23 -11.56
C LYS A 298 11.09 -4.74 -10.20
N ILE A 299 10.06 -5.37 -9.65
CA ILE A 299 9.41 -4.92 -8.40
C ILE A 299 9.47 -6.03 -7.37
N LEU A 300 10.18 -5.81 -6.26
CA LEU A 300 10.19 -6.72 -5.11
C LEU A 300 9.10 -6.32 -4.12
N LEU A 301 8.26 -7.28 -3.74
CA LEU A 301 7.19 -7.11 -2.76
C LEU A 301 7.63 -7.69 -1.41
N LEU A 302 7.88 -6.83 -0.42
CA LEU A 302 8.22 -7.22 0.96
C LEU A 302 7.09 -6.82 1.92
N GLY A 303 6.80 -7.63 2.94
CA GLY A 303 5.71 -7.35 3.88
C GLY A 303 4.31 -7.41 3.25
N ILE A 304 4.14 -8.08 2.11
CA ILE A 304 2.83 -8.33 1.48
C ILE A 304 2.45 -9.79 1.76
N ASP A 305 1.94 -10.06 2.97
CA ASP A 305 1.69 -11.44 3.40
C ASP A 305 0.31 -11.96 3.04
N MET A 306 -0.70 -11.07 3.09
CA MET A 306 -2.12 -11.40 2.89
C MET A 306 -2.61 -12.51 3.83
N ASN A 307 -2.21 -12.45 5.10
CA ASN A 307 -2.61 -13.38 6.16
C ASN A 307 -3.33 -12.62 7.30
N TYR A 308 -4.20 -11.66 6.95
CA TYR A 308 -4.82 -10.78 7.94
C TYR A 308 -5.81 -11.52 8.86
N VAL A 309 -5.70 -11.24 10.15
CA VAL A 309 -6.75 -11.43 11.16
C VAL A 309 -7.76 -10.28 11.01
N GLU A 310 -9.04 -10.60 10.79
CA GLU A 310 -10.06 -9.58 10.51
C GLU A 310 -10.35 -8.68 11.72
N HIS A 311 -10.36 -9.27 12.92
CA HIS A 311 -10.58 -8.59 14.19
C HIS A 311 -9.34 -8.76 15.08
N VAL A 312 -8.55 -7.69 15.19
CA VAL A 312 -7.37 -7.67 16.06
C VAL A 312 -7.83 -7.57 17.51
N ASN A 313 -7.16 -8.27 18.43
CA ASN A 313 -7.46 -8.14 19.85
C ASN A 313 -7.31 -6.68 20.32
N GLY A 314 -8.23 -6.21 21.15
CA GLY A 314 -8.29 -4.80 21.55
C GLY A 314 -8.99 -3.88 20.54
N SER A 315 -9.67 -4.43 19.53
CA SER A 315 -10.51 -3.65 18.60
C SER A 315 -12.00 -3.92 18.76
N THR A 316 -12.82 -2.91 18.48
CA THR A 316 -14.29 -2.99 18.48
C THR A 316 -14.87 -2.46 17.18
N SER A 317 -16.08 -2.90 16.85
CA SER A 317 -16.82 -2.42 15.68
C SER A 317 -17.36 -1.01 15.91
N ARG A 318 -17.22 -0.13 14.92
CA ARG A 318 -17.82 1.20 14.95
C ARG A 318 -19.22 1.23 14.35
N LYS A 319 -20.07 2.11 14.86
CA LYS A 319 -21.33 2.49 14.20
C LYS A 319 -21.01 3.16 12.86
N GLY A 320 -21.49 2.59 11.76
CA GLY A 320 -21.16 3.05 10.40
C GLY A 320 -20.08 2.22 9.68
N GLY A 321 -19.55 1.18 10.32
CA GLY A 321 -18.59 0.25 9.73
C GLY A 321 -17.13 0.55 10.11
N GLY A 322 -16.26 -0.42 9.84
CA GLY A 322 -14.86 -0.39 10.27
C GLY A 322 -14.68 -0.75 11.75
N LEU A 323 -13.44 -0.66 12.19
CA LEU A 323 -12.98 -1.00 13.53
C LEU A 323 -12.28 0.21 14.16
N ILE A 324 -12.30 0.28 15.49
CA ILE A 324 -11.48 1.19 16.30
C ILE A 324 -10.64 0.38 17.26
N MET A 325 -9.40 0.79 17.49
CA MET A 325 -8.56 0.22 18.55
C MET A 325 -8.91 0.86 19.90
N GLU A 326 -9.40 0.08 20.85
CA GLU A 326 -9.65 0.53 22.23
C GLU A 326 -8.37 0.60 23.06
N GLU A 327 -7.36 -0.19 22.66
CA GLU A 327 -6.05 -0.25 23.28
C GLU A 327 -4.95 -0.42 22.22
N THR A 328 -3.75 0.08 22.54
CA THR A 328 -2.57 -0.19 21.70
C THR A 328 -2.11 -1.63 21.99
N PRO A 329 -2.05 -2.50 20.97
CA PRO A 329 -1.72 -3.90 21.19
C PRO A 329 -0.23 -4.05 21.49
N LYS A 330 0.11 -4.96 22.42
CA LYS A 330 1.51 -5.30 22.73
C LYS A 330 2.22 -6.02 21.57
N GLU A 331 1.45 -6.79 20.81
CA GLU A 331 1.87 -7.43 19.58
C GLU A 331 0.75 -7.30 18.54
N ASN A 332 1.12 -7.06 17.28
CA ASN A 332 0.15 -6.95 16.21
C ASN A 332 0.24 -8.16 15.28
N PRO A 333 -0.82 -8.98 15.13
CA PRO A 333 -0.78 -10.16 14.28
C PRO A 333 -0.74 -9.83 12.78
N ASN A 334 -1.15 -8.61 12.41
CA ASN A 334 -1.28 -8.19 11.02
C ASN A 334 -0.10 -7.36 10.52
N TYR A 335 0.74 -6.85 11.43
CA TYR A 335 1.77 -5.88 11.08
C TYR A 335 3.11 -6.16 11.74
N PHE A 336 4.21 -5.78 11.08
CA PHE A 336 5.57 -6.12 11.53
C PHE A 336 6.03 -5.44 12.83
N PHE A 337 5.28 -4.46 13.33
CA PHE A 337 5.55 -3.80 14.60
C PHE A 337 4.24 -3.52 15.38
N ALA A 338 4.32 -3.62 16.71
CA ALA A 338 3.16 -3.53 17.59
C ALA A 338 2.42 -2.19 17.48
N ASN A 339 3.19 -1.09 17.46
CA ASN A 339 2.68 0.28 17.42
C ASN A 339 2.16 0.74 16.04
N TYR A 340 1.95 -0.19 15.08
CA TYR A 340 1.36 0.14 13.79
C TYR A 340 -0.06 0.68 13.97
N GLN A 341 -0.86 -0.03 14.76
CA GLN A 341 -2.16 0.39 15.26
C GLN A 341 -2.02 0.83 16.72
N ARG A 342 -2.64 1.94 17.07
CA ARG A 342 -2.62 2.55 18.42
C ARG A 342 -4.05 2.78 18.88
N LYS A 343 -4.25 2.88 20.19
CA LYS A 343 -5.53 3.29 20.78
C LYS A 343 -6.08 4.54 20.06
N GLY A 344 -7.34 4.49 19.65
CA GLY A 344 -8.03 5.54 18.93
C GLY A 344 -7.93 5.44 17.40
N ASP A 345 -7.00 4.64 16.85
CA ASP A 345 -6.91 4.47 15.40
C ASP A 345 -8.15 3.78 14.86
N VAL A 346 -8.65 4.31 13.76
CA VAL A 346 -9.75 3.72 13.00
C VAL A 346 -9.22 3.06 11.74
N TYR A 347 -9.72 1.86 11.42
CA TYR A 347 -9.31 1.13 10.23
C TYR A 347 -10.44 0.25 9.66
N ASN A 348 -10.24 -0.20 8.42
CA ASN A 348 -11.17 -1.11 7.75
C ASN A 348 -10.94 -2.56 8.15
N ILE A 349 -12.02 -3.36 8.12
CA ILE A 349 -11.90 -4.82 8.13
C ILE A 349 -11.18 -5.23 6.83
N PRO A 350 -10.05 -5.96 6.89
CA PRO A 350 -9.22 -6.25 5.71
C PRO A 350 -9.95 -6.98 4.57
N LYS A 351 -10.89 -7.88 4.89
CA LYS A 351 -11.60 -8.72 3.90
C LYS A 351 -10.63 -9.42 2.94
N ASN A 352 -9.68 -10.15 3.53
CA ASN A 352 -8.46 -10.61 2.88
C ASN A 352 -8.72 -11.35 1.55
N GLU A 353 -9.63 -12.33 1.54
CA GLU A 353 -9.96 -13.10 0.33
C GLU A 353 -10.62 -12.23 -0.74
N ALA A 354 -11.63 -11.44 -0.37
CA ALA A 354 -12.47 -10.69 -1.30
C ALA A 354 -11.82 -9.41 -1.86
N VAL A 355 -10.75 -8.92 -1.22
CA VAL A 355 -10.08 -7.67 -1.60
C VAL A 355 -8.62 -7.91 -1.93
N HIS A 356 -7.81 -8.32 -0.96
CA HIS A 356 -6.35 -8.36 -1.12
C HIS A 356 -5.91 -9.42 -2.11
N ILE A 357 -6.41 -10.66 -1.95
CA ILE A 357 -6.03 -11.78 -2.81
C ILE A 357 -6.55 -11.58 -4.22
N THR A 358 -7.82 -11.17 -4.36
CA THR A 358 -8.38 -10.82 -5.67
C THR A 358 -7.54 -9.74 -6.37
N ALA A 359 -7.17 -8.67 -5.66
CA ALA A 359 -6.43 -7.55 -6.25
C ALA A 359 -5.04 -7.97 -6.76
N PHE A 360 -4.32 -8.83 -6.02
CA PHE A 360 -3.01 -9.32 -6.46
C PHE A 360 -3.12 -10.39 -7.57
N ASN A 361 -4.19 -11.19 -7.61
CA ASN A 361 -4.44 -12.07 -8.76
C ASN A 361 -4.66 -11.26 -10.05
N GLU A 362 -5.46 -10.19 -9.97
CA GLU A 362 -5.69 -9.28 -11.09
C GLU A 362 -4.38 -8.63 -11.59
N ILE A 363 -3.39 -8.39 -10.70
CA ILE A 363 -2.06 -7.92 -11.13
C ILE A 363 -1.36 -8.91 -12.06
N LEU A 364 -1.31 -10.19 -11.69
CA LEU A 364 -0.64 -11.19 -12.53
C LEU A 364 -1.39 -11.44 -13.83
N GLU A 365 -2.71 -11.48 -13.77
CA GLU A 365 -3.56 -11.63 -14.96
C GLU A 365 -3.31 -10.50 -15.96
N ASP A 366 -3.27 -9.25 -15.48
CA ASP A 366 -3.03 -8.11 -16.34
C ASP A 366 -1.62 -8.13 -16.92
N VAL A 367 -0.58 -8.45 -16.15
CA VAL A 367 0.80 -8.57 -16.69
C VAL A 367 0.88 -9.66 -17.76
N LYS A 368 0.16 -10.76 -17.59
CA LYS A 368 0.09 -11.85 -18.57
C LYS A 368 -0.63 -11.40 -19.84
N ASN A 369 -1.71 -10.65 -19.71
CA ASN A 369 -2.53 -10.18 -20.82
C ASN A 369 -1.95 -8.95 -21.53
N HIS A 370 -1.04 -8.22 -20.87
CA HIS A 370 -0.41 -7.00 -21.34
C HIS A 370 1.13 -7.10 -21.29
N PRO A 371 1.75 -7.92 -22.16
CA PRO A 371 3.19 -8.11 -22.18
C PRO A 371 3.97 -6.80 -22.48
N GLU A 372 3.32 -5.81 -23.09
CA GLU A 372 3.88 -4.48 -23.32
C GLU A 372 4.24 -3.73 -22.03
N PHE A 373 3.68 -4.14 -20.88
CA PHE A 373 3.99 -3.54 -19.58
C PHE A 373 5.44 -3.78 -19.14
N ASN A 374 6.11 -4.81 -19.65
CA ASN A 374 7.52 -5.12 -19.37
C ASN A 374 7.88 -5.03 -17.88
N VAL A 375 7.06 -5.61 -17.01
CA VAL A 375 7.25 -5.59 -15.56
C VAL A 375 7.23 -7.01 -14.99
N GLU A 376 8.17 -7.29 -14.08
CA GLU A 376 8.22 -8.51 -13.29
C GLU A 376 8.03 -8.19 -11.81
N TYR A 377 7.07 -8.88 -11.19
CA TYR A 377 6.84 -8.81 -9.75
C TYR A 377 7.45 -10.03 -9.06
N PHE A 378 8.19 -9.78 -7.99
CA PHE A 378 8.83 -10.80 -7.16
C PHE A 378 8.25 -10.80 -5.76
N ASN A 379 7.98 -11.97 -5.22
CA ASN A 379 7.63 -12.12 -3.81
C ASN A 379 8.93 -12.18 -2.97
N GLY A 380 9.06 -11.30 -1.99
CA GLY A 380 10.19 -11.26 -1.08
C GLY A 380 10.04 -12.08 0.19
N SER A 381 8.88 -12.70 0.43
CA SER A 381 8.54 -13.40 1.68
C SER A 381 8.14 -14.86 1.42
N PRO A 382 8.86 -15.86 1.99
CA PRO A 382 8.50 -17.27 1.82
C PRO A 382 7.19 -17.65 2.53
N VAL A 383 6.74 -16.84 3.49
CA VAL A 383 5.49 -17.06 4.24
C VAL A 383 4.28 -16.35 3.62
N SER A 384 4.51 -15.49 2.61
CA SER A 384 3.44 -14.78 1.91
C SER A 384 2.57 -15.73 1.07
N ARG A 385 1.28 -15.42 0.99
CA ARG A 385 0.37 -16.12 0.06
C ARG A 385 0.64 -15.84 -1.41
N LEU A 386 1.45 -14.82 -1.74
CA LEU A 386 1.89 -14.56 -3.12
C LEU A 386 2.54 -15.80 -3.75
N ASN A 387 3.20 -16.65 -2.96
CA ASN A 387 3.78 -17.93 -3.42
C ASN A 387 2.75 -18.86 -4.05
N LYS A 388 1.51 -18.85 -3.54
CA LYS A 388 0.42 -19.69 -4.06
C LYS A 388 -0.23 -19.11 -5.31
N MET A 389 0.08 -17.86 -5.66
CA MET A 389 -0.55 -17.12 -6.76
C MET A 389 0.33 -17.10 -8.02
N GLY A 390 1.57 -17.61 -7.95
CA GLY A 390 2.48 -17.67 -9.10
C GLY A 390 3.52 -16.54 -9.14
N TYR A 391 3.63 -15.72 -8.10
CA TYR A 391 4.74 -14.77 -7.97
C TYR A 391 6.06 -15.52 -7.77
N LYS A 392 7.09 -15.15 -8.53
CA LYS A 392 8.43 -15.74 -8.37
C LYS A 392 9.02 -15.30 -7.03
N TYR A 393 9.40 -16.25 -6.18
CA TYR A 393 10.10 -15.94 -4.93
C TYR A 393 11.54 -15.48 -5.21
N LYS A 394 11.98 -14.42 -4.53
CA LYS A 394 13.38 -14.00 -4.45
C LYS A 394 13.67 -13.43 -3.07
N THR A 395 14.80 -13.81 -2.51
CA THR A 395 15.35 -13.08 -1.35
C THR A 395 15.66 -11.63 -1.74
N PHE A 396 15.78 -10.75 -0.75
CA PHE A 396 16.24 -9.39 -0.99
C PHE A 396 17.59 -9.40 -1.71
N GLU A 397 18.55 -10.19 -1.21
CA GLU A 397 19.89 -10.31 -1.75
C GLU A 397 19.90 -10.80 -3.20
N ASP A 398 19.06 -11.78 -3.56
CA ASP A 398 18.99 -12.28 -4.93
C ASP A 398 18.26 -11.34 -5.88
N PHE A 399 17.28 -10.59 -5.40
CA PHE A 399 16.67 -9.51 -6.16
C PHE A 399 17.67 -8.39 -6.45
N MET A 400 18.51 -8.06 -5.47
CA MET A 400 19.54 -7.04 -5.62
C MET A 400 20.59 -7.39 -6.69
N LYS A 401 20.79 -8.68 -6.99
CA LYS A 401 21.71 -9.16 -8.05
C LYS A 401 21.12 -9.15 -9.48
N LEU A 402 19.81 -8.94 -9.64
CA LEU A 402 19.13 -8.88 -10.95
C LEU A 402 19.55 -7.68 -11.80
#